data_AF-A0AAW2NPK6-F1
#
_entry.id   AF-A0AAW2NPK6-F1
#
_cell.length_a   1.000
_cell.length_b   1.000
_cell.length_c   1.000
_cell.angle_alpha   90.00
_cell.angle_beta   90.00
_cell.angle_gamma   90.00
#
_symmetry.space_group_name_H-M   'P 1'
#
loop_
_entity.id
_entity.type
_entity.pdbx_description
1 polymer ?
#
loop_
_entity_poly.entity_id
_entity_poly.type
_entity_poly.pdbx_seq_one_letter_code
_entity_poly.pdbx_strand_id
1 'polypeptide(L)'
;MKGKKVPLKSSSGVGMRMFDDVIEEKNTEDKLVVEEERVSNGTAEEPKRTVKIVFGEDIRWAQVPVNCDVMKLREVIFARFPNSKAVLIKYKDREGDLVTITTTEELRWAEASTELGSVKLYVFEVSPDQDPLFPKARKNKLDTRHVTEHENVDRGKEIECEPTCINDWIIHFAKVFKNYVGFDIDAYIDLREVGMKLYLEAMEETVTSEEAQDLFAIAADKFQELTALALFDWGNVHISRARKRVYFTDDSSRDSILEQIKCSYDWAQKEFTKAGQRYEEALKMKSNFYEAVVALGQQQFERAKLSWYYAIGTGVDLESWPSGEVLMLYNSAEENMERGIQMWEDLEEQRLSQLSQPNRIEILLQKMKLDNLFKDISVDEAEEQATNIRSQIYVLWGTMLYERSVMEFKLGLPVWQECLEVAVEKFELAGASETDIAVMIKNHCSNHTGFDGNPQT
;
A
#
# COMPACT_ATOMS: atom_id res chain seq x y z
N MET A 1 -68.93 -10.62 -59.75
CA MET A 1 -69.69 -11.71 -59.07
C MET A 1 -69.58 -11.48 -57.56
N LYS A 2 -70.64 -11.66 -56.72
CA LYS A 2 -71.02 -12.92 -56.04
C LYS A 2 -69.76 -13.72 -55.63
N GLY A 3 -69.30 -13.75 -54.38
CA GLY A 3 -69.92 -14.32 -53.16
C GLY A 3 -68.92 -15.36 -52.58
N LYS A 4 -68.94 -15.85 -51.34
CA LYS A 4 -69.86 -15.75 -50.18
C LYS A 4 -69.05 -15.89 -48.87
N LYS A 5 -69.67 -15.98 -47.68
CA LYS A 5 -69.00 -15.85 -46.36
C LYS A 5 -69.58 -16.83 -45.30
N VAL A 6 -68.75 -17.36 -44.38
CA VAL A 6 -69.06 -17.93 -43.03
C VAL A 6 -69.95 -19.23 -42.93
N PRO A 7 -70.19 -19.91 -41.75
CA PRO A 7 -69.28 -20.92 -41.13
C PRO A 7 -70.03 -22.09 -40.37
N LEU A 8 -69.54 -22.51 -39.16
CA LEU A 8 -70.13 -23.45 -38.13
C LEU A 8 -69.84 -24.96 -38.39
N LYS A 9 -69.68 -25.89 -37.42
CA LYS A 9 -69.73 -25.96 -35.91
C LYS A 9 -68.98 -27.27 -35.47
N SER A 10 -68.74 -27.72 -34.22
CA SER A 10 -68.92 -27.27 -32.80
C SER A 10 -68.18 -28.23 -31.83
N SER A 11 -67.88 -27.77 -30.59
CA SER A 11 -67.67 -28.54 -29.31
C SER A 11 -66.51 -29.56 -29.20
N SER A 12 -65.91 -29.84 -28.03
CA SER A 12 -66.06 -29.38 -26.62
C SER A 12 -64.64 -29.13 -26.01
N GLY A 13 -64.38 -28.49 -24.85
CA GLY A 13 -65.03 -28.54 -23.52
C GLY A 13 -64.62 -29.83 -22.78
N VAL A 14 -64.18 -29.87 -21.51
CA VAL A 14 -64.15 -28.94 -20.34
C VAL A 14 -63.01 -29.44 -19.39
N GLY A 15 -62.35 -28.69 -18.50
CA GLY A 15 -62.40 -27.26 -18.13
C GLY A 15 -61.71 -27.01 -16.76
N MET A 16 -61.78 -25.77 -16.23
CA MET A 16 -61.22 -25.38 -14.92
C MET A 16 -62.02 -25.92 -13.72
N ARG A 17 -61.41 -25.89 -12.53
CA ARG A 17 -62.11 -25.73 -11.25
C ARG A 17 -61.47 -24.60 -10.44
N MET A 18 -62.32 -23.83 -9.78
CA MET A 18 -62.07 -22.86 -8.71
C MET A 18 -63.13 -23.14 -7.61
N PHE A 19 -63.25 -22.27 -6.61
CA PHE A 19 -64.06 -22.41 -5.38
C PHE A 19 -63.46 -23.42 -4.37
N ASP A 20 -63.35 -23.11 -3.07
CA ASP A 20 -63.61 -21.83 -2.39
C ASP A 20 -62.85 -21.72 -1.06
N ASP A 21 -62.84 -20.52 -0.46
CA ASP A 21 -62.11 -20.17 0.76
C ASP A 21 -62.60 -20.89 2.04
N VAL A 22 -61.66 -21.19 2.93
CA VAL A 22 -61.88 -21.20 4.39
C VAL A 22 -60.72 -20.48 5.05
N ILE A 23 -61.02 -19.43 5.82
CA ILE A 23 -60.05 -18.66 6.60
C ILE A 23 -60.04 -19.19 8.04
N GLU A 24 -58.86 -19.58 8.54
CA GLU A 24 -58.55 -19.50 9.97
C GLU A 24 -57.16 -18.86 10.15
N GLU A 25 -57.12 -17.72 10.85
CA GLU A 25 -55.87 -17.09 11.27
C GLU A 25 -55.35 -17.73 12.57
N LYS A 26 -54.02 -17.93 12.67
CA LYS A 26 -53.21 -17.42 13.79
C LYS A 26 -51.72 -17.74 13.69
N ASN A 27 -50.91 -16.74 14.06
CA ASN A 27 -49.65 -16.82 14.83
C ASN A 27 -48.46 -17.64 14.26
N THR A 28 -47.19 -17.21 14.30
CA THR A 28 -46.50 -15.89 14.34
C THR A 28 -44.98 -16.21 14.32
N GLU A 29 -44.13 -15.21 14.02
CA GLU A 29 -42.69 -15.15 14.38
C GLU A 29 -41.69 -16.13 13.71
N ASP A 30 -40.96 -15.57 12.74
CA ASP A 30 -39.49 -15.61 12.59
C ASP A 30 -38.67 -16.82 13.08
N LYS A 31 -38.01 -17.47 12.11
CA LYS A 31 -36.58 -17.20 11.88
C LYS A 31 -36.10 -17.61 10.49
N LEU A 32 -35.53 -16.65 9.76
CA LEU A 32 -34.72 -16.91 8.57
C LEU A 32 -33.39 -17.57 8.99
N VAL A 33 -33.29 -18.88 8.80
CA VAL A 33 -32.02 -19.61 8.91
C VAL A 33 -31.34 -19.57 7.54
N VAL A 34 -30.32 -18.73 7.40
CA VAL A 34 -29.45 -18.73 6.22
C VAL A 34 -28.32 -19.72 6.49
N GLU A 35 -28.46 -20.95 5.97
CA GLU A 35 -27.33 -21.87 5.81
C GLU A 35 -26.62 -21.53 4.50
N GLU A 36 -25.47 -20.85 4.56
CA GLU A 36 -24.62 -20.65 3.38
C GLU A 36 -23.92 -21.97 3.00
N GLU A 37 -23.96 -22.31 1.71
CA GLU A 37 -23.42 -23.56 1.20
C GLU A 37 -21.89 -23.66 1.26
N ARG A 38 -21.38 -24.89 1.37
CA ARG A 38 -19.95 -25.17 1.52
C ARG A 38 -19.26 -25.28 0.16
N VAL A 39 -18.46 -24.29 -0.21
CA VAL A 39 -17.36 -24.50 -1.17
C VAL A 39 -16.22 -25.21 -0.44
N SER A 40 -15.85 -26.41 -0.88
CA SER A 40 -14.82 -27.24 -0.23
C SER A 40 -13.55 -27.35 -1.09
N ASN A 41 -12.48 -26.69 -0.63
CA ASN A 41 -11.13 -26.84 -1.20
C ASN A 41 -10.26 -27.71 -0.28
N GLY A 42 -9.52 -28.64 -0.90
CA GLY A 42 -8.83 -29.73 -0.20
C GLY A 42 -7.51 -29.34 0.46
N THR A 43 -7.58 -28.81 1.68
CA THR A 43 -6.50 -28.91 2.68
C THR A 43 -7.02 -29.66 3.89
N ALA A 44 -6.19 -30.48 4.56
CA ALA A 44 -6.61 -31.28 5.71
C ALA A 44 -7.11 -30.36 6.85
N GLU A 45 -8.43 -30.29 7.03
CA GLU A 45 -9.01 -29.42 8.06
C GLU A 45 -8.60 -29.91 9.45
N GLU A 46 -7.99 -29.02 10.24
CA GLU A 46 -7.94 -29.21 11.69
C GLU A 46 -9.37 -29.41 12.21
N PRO A 47 -9.63 -30.36 13.13
CA PRO A 47 -10.97 -30.62 13.63
C PRO A 47 -11.53 -29.34 14.28
N LYS A 48 -12.70 -28.91 13.80
CA LYS A 48 -13.40 -27.70 14.28
C LYS A 48 -14.49 -28.06 15.28
N ARG A 49 -14.62 -27.24 16.33
CA ARG A 49 -15.68 -27.30 17.34
C ARG A 49 -16.63 -26.12 17.18
N THR A 50 -17.93 -26.39 17.31
CA THR A 50 -18.95 -25.34 17.40
C THR A 50 -18.90 -24.69 18.79
N VAL A 51 -18.79 -23.35 18.82
CA VAL A 51 -18.83 -22.53 20.03
C VAL A 51 -20.03 -21.56 19.93
N LYS A 52 -20.76 -21.41 21.03
CA LYS A 52 -21.88 -20.46 21.16
C LYS A 52 -21.39 -19.20 21.89
N ILE A 53 -21.34 -18.08 21.20
CA ILE A 53 -20.90 -16.79 21.73
C ILE A 53 -22.15 -15.96 22.06
N VAL A 54 -22.21 -15.41 23.27
CA VAL A 54 -23.28 -14.53 23.75
C VAL A 54 -22.70 -13.17 24.09
N PHE A 55 -23.16 -12.11 23.42
CA PHE A 55 -22.73 -10.72 23.63
C PHE A 55 -23.96 -9.86 23.93
N GLY A 56 -24.23 -9.66 25.22
CA GLY A 56 -25.50 -9.09 25.68
C GLY A 56 -26.69 -9.98 25.25
N GLU A 57 -27.53 -9.44 24.38
CA GLU A 57 -28.70 -10.13 23.79
C GLU A 57 -28.37 -10.83 22.45
N ASP A 58 -27.25 -10.49 21.80
CA ASP A 58 -26.82 -11.11 20.55
C ASP A 58 -26.19 -12.50 20.82
N ILE A 59 -26.54 -13.49 20.01
CA ILE A 59 -26.11 -14.88 20.17
C ILE A 59 -25.66 -15.41 18.81
N ARG A 60 -24.35 -15.58 18.64
CA ARG A 60 -23.72 -16.04 17.39
C ARG A 60 -23.04 -17.39 17.59
N TRP A 61 -23.04 -18.21 16.55
CA TRP A 61 -22.33 -19.48 16.54
C TRP A 61 -21.06 -19.34 15.70
N ALA A 62 -19.96 -19.94 16.16
CA ALA A 62 -18.68 -19.94 15.47
C ALA A 62 -18.07 -21.34 15.41
N GLN A 63 -17.29 -21.59 14.36
CA GLN A 63 -16.42 -22.76 14.27
C GLN A 63 -15.01 -22.35 14.67
N VAL A 64 -14.42 -23.08 15.62
CA VAL A 64 -13.13 -22.79 16.24
C VAL A 64 -12.27 -24.06 16.15
N PRO A 65 -10.96 -24.02 15.86
CA PRO A 65 -10.12 -25.24 15.90
C PRO A 65 -10.13 -25.89 17.30
N VAL A 66 -10.07 -27.22 17.39
CA VAL A 66 -10.01 -27.91 18.70
C VAL A 66 -8.74 -27.52 19.47
N ASN A 67 -7.61 -27.35 18.78
CA ASN A 67 -6.35 -26.89 19.38
C ASN A 67 -6.21 -25.36 19.43
N CYS A 68 -7.30 -24.60 19.35
CA CYS A 68 -7.29 -23.14 19.43
C CYS A 68 -6.66 -22.63 20.74
N ASP A 69 -5.98 -21.49 20.67
CA ASP A 69 -5.46 -20.74 21.81
C ASP A 69 -6.35 -19.53 22.14
N VAL A 70 -6.11 -18.88 23.28
CA VAL A 70 -6.96 -17.77 23.73
C VAL A 70 -6.90 -16.53 22.80
N MET A 71 -5.84 -16.37 21.99
CA MET A 71 -5.71 -15.24 21.06
C MET A 71 -6.50 -15.51 19.77
N LYS A 72 -6.34 -16.68 19.16
CA LYS A 72 -7.16 -17.12 18.02
C LYS A 72 -8.66 -17.15 18.36
N LEU A 73 -9.02 -17.49 19.60
CA LEU A 73 -10.41 -17.39 20.07
C LEU A 73 -10.91 -15.94 20.08
N ARG A 74 -10.07 -14.99 20.50
CA ARG A 74 -10.38 -13.55 20.45
C ARG A 74 -10.49 -13.05 19.01
N GLU A 75 -9.61 -13.47 18.10
CA GLU A 75 -9.70 -13.18 16.66
C GLU A 75 -11.04 -13.64 16.06
N VAL A 76 -11.47 -14.88 16.34
CA VAL A 76 -12.78 -15.40 15.89
C VAL A 76 -13.95 -14.61 16.49
N ILE A 77 -13.84 -14.15 17.73
CA ILE A 77 -14.86 -13.30 18.36
C ILE A 77 -14.90 -11.90 17.71
N PHE A 78 -13.75 -11.24 17.49
CA PHE A 78 -13.71 -9.96 16.79
C PHE A 78 -14.21 -10.06 15.35
N ALA A 79 -13.88 -11.14 14.62
CA ALA A 79 -14.42 -11.41 13.29
C ALA A 79 -15.95 -11.63 13.27
N ARG A 80 -16.56 -12.00 14.41
CA ARG A 80 -18.03 -12.08 14.57
C ARG A 80 -18.65 -10.82 15.17
N PHE A 81 -17.87 -9.95 15.82
CA PHE A 81 -18.31 -8.70 16.47
C PHE A 81 -17.34 -7.53 16.20
N PRO A 82 -17.21 -7.03 14.95
CA PRO A 82 -16.12 -6.14 14.54
C PRO A 82 -16.11 -4.74 15.21
N ASN A 83 -17.23 -4.33 15.81
CA ASN A 83 -17.37 -3.03 16.45
C ASN A 83 -16.92 -2.99 17.92
N SER A 84 -16.57 -4.15 18.50
CA SER A 84 -16.17 -4.25 19.91
C SER A 84 -14.71 -3.83 20.12
N LYS A 85 -14.42 -3.04 21.17
CA LYS A 85 -13.09 -2.45 21.38
C LYS A 85 -12.16 -3.28 22.28
N ALA A 86 -12.64 -3.62 23.48
CA ALA A 86 -11.94 -4.45 24.44
C ALA A 86 -12.97 -5.36 25.12
N VAL A 87 -12.63 -6.63 25.34
CA VAL A 87 -13.64 -7.65 25.69
C VAL A 87 -13.13 -8.66 26.70
N LEU A 88 -13.93 -8.91 27.74
CA LEU A 88 -13.75 -10.06 28.61
C LEU A 88 -14.54 -11.25 28.07
N ILE A 89 -13.84 -12.36 27.81
CA ILE A 89 -14.45 -13.66 27.52
C ILE A 89 -14.66 -14.39 28.85
N LYS A 90 -15.85 -14.93 29.07
CA LYS A 90 -16.20 -15.72 30.25
C LYS A 90 -16.87 -17.02 29.87
N TYR A 91 -16.72 -18.04 30.71
CA TYR A 91 -17.54 -19.26 30.66
C TYR A 91 -18.35 -19.38 31.94
N LYS A 92 -19.37 -20.25 31.93
CA LYS A 92 -20.10 -20.62 33.14
C LYS A 92 -19.56 -21.96 33.65
N ASP A 93 -19.12 -22.00 34.91
CA ASP A 93 -18.55 -23.20 35.53
C ASP A 93 -19.64 -24.16 36.09
N ARG A 94 -19.18 -25.17 36.85
CA ARG A 94 -20.02 -26.22 37.45
C ARG A 94 -20.86 -25.75 38.65
N GLU A 95 -20.42 -24.70 39.36
CA GLU A 95 -21.11 -24.15 40.53
C GLU A 95 -22.13 -23.09 40.09
N GLY A 96 -21.81 -22.39 39.01
CA GLY A 96 -22.72 -21.60 38.21
C GLY A 96 -22.20 -20.20 37.87
N ASP A 97 -20.97 -19.89 38.22
CA ASP A 97 -20.39 -18.55 38.16
C ASP A 97 -19.69 -18.26 36.83
N LEU A 98 -19.52 -16.96 36.55
CA LEU A 98 -18.94 -16.46 35.30
C LEU A 98 -17.42 -16.22 35.44
N VAL A 99 -16.65 -17.30 35.31
CA VAL A 99 -15.19 -17.31 35.32
C VAL A 99 -14.65 -16.67 34.04
N THR A 100 -13.61 -15.83 34.17
CA THR A 100 -13.03 -15.10 33.04
C THR A 100 -11.86 -15.87 32.44
N ILE A 101 -11.80 -15.96 31.11
CA ILE A 101 -10.73 -16.64 30.37
C ILE A 101 -9.66 -15.62 30.01
N THR A 102 -8.46 -15.79 30.57
CA THR A 102 -7.27 -14.96 30.33
C THR A 102 -6.08 -15.76 29.82
N THR A 103 -6.11 -17.09 29.94
CA THR A 103 -5.07 -18.01 29.46
C THR A 103 -5.66 -19.14 28.61
N THR A 104 -4.81 -19.80 27.82
CA THR A 104 -5.20 -21.01 27.07
C THR A 104 -5.48 -22.19 28.00
N GLU A 105 -4.94 -22.22 29.23
CA GLU A 105 -5.25 -23.27 30.22
C GLU A 105 -6.66 -23.11 30.79
N GLU A 106 -7.06 -21.88 31.15
CA GLU A 106 -8.43 -21.55 31.54
C GLU A 106 -9.43 -21.83 30.41
N LEU A 107 -9.02 -21.65 29.14
CA LEU A 107 -9.82 -22.08 28.00
C LEU A 107 -10.02 -23.61 27.98
N ARG A 108 -8.98 -24.42 28.28
CA ARG A 108 -9.15 -25.89 28.39
C ARG A 108 -10.09 -26.27 29.54
N TRP A 109 -10.09 -25.53 30.64
CA TRP A 109 -11.05 -25.77 31.73
C TRP A 109 -12.49 -25.42 31.32
N ALA A 110 -12.70 -24.30 30.62
CA ALA A 110 -13.98 -23.94 30.03
C ALA A 110 -14.49 -25.01 29.05
N GLU A 111 -13.59 -25.54 28.22
CA GLU A 111 -13.89 -26.59 27.25
C GLU A 111 -14.21 -27.95 27.91
N ALA A 112 -13.52 -28.30 29.00
CA ALA A 112 -13.74 -29.52 29.76
C ALA A 112 -14.96 -29.46 30.72
N SER A 113 -15.47 -28.25 31.01
CA SER A 113 -16.64 -28.06 31.88
C SER A 113 -17.99 -28.35 31.18
N THR A 114 -18.00 -28.71 29.89
CA THR A 114 -19.24 -28.92 29.12
C THR A 114 -19.49 -30.43 28.89
N GLU A 115 -20.32 -31.05 29.74
CA GLU A 115 -20.54 -32.51 29.70
C GLU A 115 -21.47 -32.98 28.56
N LEU A 116 -22.25 -32.08 27.94
CA LEU A 116 -22.96 -32.33 26.68
C LEU A 116 -22.93 -31.12 25.74
N GLY A 117 -22.09 -31.18 24.70
CA GLY A 117 -22.22 -30.35 23.50
C GLY A 117 -21.32 -29.12 23.39
N SER A 118 -21.79 -28.11 22.67
CA SER A 118 -21.03 -26.90 22.30
C SER A 118 -20.71 -26.02 23.51
N VAL A 119 -19.46 -25.58 23.63
CA VAL A 119 -19.03 -24.62 24.66
C VAL A 119 -19.78 -23.30 24.50
N LYS A 120 -20.28 -22.76 25.60
CA LYS A 120 -20.96 -21.46 25.66
C LYS A 120 -20.05 -20.42 26.31
N LEU A 121 -19.69 -19.41 25.53
CA LEU A 121 -18.93 -18.26 25.97
C LEU A 121 -19.83 -17.02 26.09
N TYR A 122 -19.53 -16.21 27.09
CA TYR A 122 -20.18 -14.92 27.35
C TYR A 122 -19.13 -13.83 27.16
N VAL A 123 -19.39 -12.88 26.27
CA VAL A 123 -18.48 -11.79 25.93
C VAL A 123 -19.06 -10.49 26.47
N PHE A 124 -18.24 -9.74 27.18
CA PHE A 124 -18.60 -8.46 27.78
C PHE A 124 -17.65 -7.38 27.26
N GLU A 125 -18.18 -6.30 26.69
CA GLU A 125 -17.37 -5.12 26.36
C GLU A 125 -16.95 -4.40 27.65
N VAL A 126 -15.69 -3.97 27.70
CA VAL A 126 -15.06 -3.32 28.85
C VAL A 126 -14.14 -2.18 28.40
N SER A 127 -13.60 -1.39 29.34
CA SER A 127 -12.51 -0.46 28.98
C SER A 127 -11.18 -1.22 28.74
N PRO A 128 -10.28 -0.71 27.88
CA PRO A 128 -8.97 -1.31 27.64
C PRO A 128 -8.13 -1.58 28.89
N ASP A 129 -8.29 -0.78 29.96
CA ASP A 129 -7.61 -1.00 31.23
C ASP A 129 -8.10 -2.26 31.98
N GLN A 130 -9.37 -2.64 31.79
CA GLN A 130 -10.02 -3.76 32.48
C GLN A 130 -9.79 -5.11 31.80
N ASP A 131 -9.41 -5.13 30.53
CA ASP A 131 -9.12 -6.35 29.76
C ASP A 131 -7.65 -6.78 29.96
N PRO A 132 -7.37 -7.97 30.55
CA PRO A 132 -6.00 -8.44 30.77
C PRO A 132 -5.25 -8.80 29.49
N LEU A 133 -5.98 -9.10 28.40
CA LEU A 133 -5.45 -9.50 27.10
C LEU A 133 -5.52 -8.37 26.05
N PHE A 134 -5.91 -7.16 26.46
CA PHE A 134 -5.76 -5.99 25.59
C PHE A 134 -4.27 -5.64 25.41
N PRO A 135 -3.83 -5.17 24.23
CA PRO A 135 -2.45 -4.71 23.99
C PRO A 135 -2.03 -3.50 24.85
N LYS A 136 -1.70 -3.75 26.12
CA LYS A 136 -1.23 -2.73 27.06
C LYS A 136 0.21 -2.37 26.73
N ALA A 137 0.38 -1.23 26.05
CA ALA A 137 1.68 -0.62 25.80
C ALA A 137 2.50 -0.57 27.11
N ARG A 138 3.61 -1.31 27.15
CA ARG A 138 4.41 -1.51 28.38
C ARG A 138 5.04 -0.19 28.82
N LYS A 139 4.40 0.48 29.79
CA LYS A 139 5.07 1.52 30.58
C LYS A 139 6.18 0.89 31.40
N ASN A 140 7.41 1.40 31.23
CA ASN A 140 8.62 0.89 31.86
C ASN A 140 8.44 0.66 33.37
N LYS A 141 8.67 -0.58 33.81
CA LYS A 141 9.06 -0.88 35.18
C LYS A 141 10.24 -1.84 35.18
N LEU A 142 11.35 -1.31 35.69
CA LEU A 142 12.50 -2.07 36.17
C LEU A 142 12.04 -3.07 37.23
N ASP A 143 12.43 -4.33 37.11
CA ASP A 143 12.61 -5.19 38.28
C ASP A 143 13.69 -6.25 38.02
N THR A 144 14.63 -6.37 38.95
CA THR A 144 15.89 -7.11 38.74
C THR A 144 15.73 -8.59 39.11
N ARG A 145 16.07 -9.52 38.20
CA ARG A 145 16.45 -10.90 38.56
C ARG A 145 17.63 -11.41 37.72
N HIS A 146 18.75 -11.67 38.40
CA HIS A 146 19.89 -12.46 37.91
C HIS A 146 19.59 -13.98 37.95
N VAL A 147 20.61 -14.80 37.67
CA VAL A 147 20.68 -16.29 37.74
C VAL A 147 20.25 -16.99 36.43
N THR A 148 21.11 -17.72 35.70
CA THR A 148 22.55 -18.03 35.90
C THR A 148 23.26 -18.38 34.58
N GLU A 149 24.56 -18.05 34.55
CA GLU A 149 25.72 -18.77 33.98
C GLU A 149 25.74 -19.40 32.57
N HIS A 150 26.91 -19.23 31.93
CA HIS A 150 27.28 -19.66 30.60
C HIS A 150 27.43 -21.17 30.45
N GLU A 151 27.26 -21.66 29.22
CA GLU A 151 28.29 -22.52 28.61
C GLU A 151 28.46 -22.20 27.11
N ASN A 152 29.64 -22.46 26.55
CA ASN A 152 30.04 -21.92 25.24
C ASN A 152 29.81 -22.91 24.09
N VAL A 153 29.22 -22.43 22.99
CA VAL A 153 29.45 -22.99 21.65
C VAL A 153 29.68 -21.85 20.67
N ASP A 154 30.90 -21.77 20.14
CA ASP A 154 31.24 -20.88 19.03
C ASP A 154 30.59 -21.38 17.73
N ARG A 155 29.72 -20.53 17.16
CA ARG A 155 29.36 -20.52 15.74
C ARG A 155 29.12 -19.06 15.34
N GLY A 156 29.70 -18.65 14.21
CA GLY A 156 29.59 -17.30 13.71
C GLY A 156 28.14 -16.86 13.54
N LYS A 157 27.77 -15.75 14.19
CA LYS A 157 26.47 -15.12 14.02
C LYS A 157 26.45 -14.34 12.72
N GLU A 158 25.72 -14.84 11.73
CA GLU A 158 25.00 -13.93 10.85
C GLU A 158 24.13 -13.04 11.74
N ILE A 159 24.25 -11.72 11.59
CA ILE A 159 23.38 -10.78 12.31
C ILE A 159 22.05 -10.76 11.56
N GLU A 160 21.20 -11.75 11.86
CA GLU A 160 19.80 -11.71 11.48
C GLU A 160 19.21 -10.40 12.05
N CYS A 161 18.88 -9.46 11.16
CA CYS A 161 18.14 -8.27 11.56
C CYS A 161 16.74 -8.71 11.99
N GLU A 162 16.55 -8.79 13.30
CA GLU A 162 15.27 -9.08 13.94
C GLU A 162 14.15 -8.23 13.30
N PRO A 163 13.05 -8.84 12.81
CA PRO A 163 12.04 -8.13 12.03
C PRO A 163 11.29 -7.14 12.92
N THR A 164 11.68 -5.87 12.84
CA THR A 164 11.13 -4.81 13.69
C THR A 164 9.64 -4.63 13.40
N CYS A 165 8.80 -4.98 14.37
CA CYS A 165 7.35 -4.97 14.21
C CYS A 165 6.83 -3.59 13.80
N ILE A 166 6.09 -3.53 12.69
CA ILE A 166 5.36 -2.33 12.28
C ILE A 166 4.21 -2.14 13.27
N ASN A 167 4.33 -1.13 14.12
CA ASN A 167 3.34 -0.79 15.14
C ASN A 167 1.97 -0.53 14.49
N ASP A 168 0.89 -1.16 14.98
CA ASP A 168 -0.47 -1.11 14.40
C ASP A 168 -1.00 0.31 14.18
N TRP A 169 -0.56 1.27 15.01
CA TRP A 169 -0.82 2.70 14.83
C TRP A 169 -0.47 3.18 13.41
N ILE A 170 0.63 2.71 12.82
CA ILE A 170 1.08 3.11 11.47
C ILE A 170 0.08 2.60 10.42
N ILE A 171 -0.45 1.38 10.59
CA ILE A 171 -1.47 0.80 9.71
C ILE A 171 -2.80 1.55 9.86
N HIS A 172 -3.17 1.95 11.08
CA HIS A 172 -4.38 2.74 11.33
C HIS A 172 -4.24 4.17 10.78
N PHE A 173 -3.08 4.81 10.97
CA PHE A 173 -2.75 6.09 10.36
C PHE A 173 -2.81 6.02 8.83
N ALA A 174 -2.20 5.01 8.21
CA ALA A 174 -2.24 4.83 6.76
C ALA A 174 -3.67 4.63 6.22
N LYS A 175 -4.53 3.90 6.94
CA LYS A 175 -5.96 3.74 6.59
C LYS A 175 -6.76 5.04 6.75
N VAL A 176 -6.56 5.76 7.86
CA VAL A 176 -7.22 7.06 8.09
C VAL A 176 -6.75 8.10 7.06
N PHE A 177 -5.45 8.09 6.73
CA PHE A 177 -4.86 8.94 5.71
C PHE A 177 -5.44 8.62 4.32
N LYS A 178 -5.45 7.35 3.88
CA LYS A 178 -6.10 6.93 2.62
C LYS A 178 -7.52 7.47 2.50
N ASN A 179 -8.32 7.32 3.56
CA ASN A 179 -9.70 7.77 3.62
C ASN A 179 -9.87 9.30 3.71
N TYR A 180 -8.81 10.07 3.98
CA TYR A 180 -8.87 11.52 4.19
C TYR A 180 -8.25 12.34 3.04
N VAL A 181 -7.19 11.84 2.40
CA VAL A 181 -6.59 12.48 1.20
C VAL A 181 -7.12 11.94 -0.13
N GLY A 182 -8.19 11.13 -0.11
CA GLY A 182 -8.88 10.67 -1.32
C GLY A 182 -8.09 9.70 -2.22
N PHE A 183 -6.89 9.27 -1.82
CA PHE A 183 -6.04 8.37 -2.59
C PHE A 183 -6.65 6.97 -2.72
N ASP A 184 -7.44 6.76 -3.77
CA ASP A 184 -7.90 5.44 -4.17
C ASP A 184 -6.72 4.65 -4.78
N ILE A 185 -6.01 3.90 -3.94
CA ILE A 185 -4.98 2.93 -4.38
C ILE A 185 -5.59 1.88 -5.34
N ASP A 186 -6.90 1.65 -5.26
CA ASP A 186 -7.67 0.75 -6.10
C ASP A 186 -8.26 1.49 -7.34
N ALA A 187 -7.73 2.68 -7.67
CA ALA A 187 -8.01 3.42 -8.91
C ALA A 187 -7.28 2.85 -10.12
N TYR A 188 -6.16 2.14 -9.91
CA TYR A 188 -5.45 1.47 -10.99
C TYR A 188 -6.36 0.43 -11.65
N ILE A 189 -6.69 0.70 -12.91
CA ILE A 189 -7.32 -0.24 -13.83
C ILE A 189 -6.39 -1.48 -13.92
N ASP A 190 -6.92 -2.70 -13.74
CA ASP A 190 -6.11 -3.89 -13.98
C ASP A 190 -5.81 -4.01 -15.48
N LEU A 191 -4.63 -3.52 -15.88
CA LEU A 191 -4.11 -3.60 -17.24
C LEU A 191 -4.05 -5.05 -17.77
N ARG A 192 -3.97 -6.05 -16.88
CA ARG A 192 -4.05 -7.47 -17.23
C ARG A 192 -5.48 -7.88 -17.57
N GLU A 193 -6.48 -7.42 -16.82
CA GLU A 193 -7.89 -7.67 -17.13
C GLU A 193 -8.29 -6.97 -18.43
N VAL A 194 -7.95 -5.69 -18.58
CA VAL A 194 -8.23 -4.90 -19.79
C VAL A 194 -7.53 -5.49 -21.02
N GLY A 195 -6.23 -5.79 -20.94
CA GLY A 195 -5.48 -6.41 -22.03
C GLY A 195 -6.03 -7.79 -22.41
N MET A 196 -6.41 -8.62 -21.42
CA MET A 196 -7.02 -9.93 -21.67
C MET A 196 -8.41 -9.80 -22.31
N LYS A 197 -9.24 -8.86 -21.86
CA LYS A 197 -10.59 -8.66 -22.37
C LYS A 197 -10.59 -8.14 -23.81
N LEU A 198 -9.71 -7.20 -24.14
CA LEU A 198 -9.51 -6.73 -25.52
C LEU A 198 -8.99 -7.84 -26.44
N TYR A 199 -8.04 -8.67 -25.96
CA TYR A 199 -7.54 -9.82 -26.69
C TYR A 199 -8.63 -10.87 -26.96
N LEU A 200 -9.54 -11.11 -26.01
CA LEU A 200 -10.65 -12.06 -26.17
C LEU A 200 -11.72 -11.51 -27.13
N GLU A 201 -12.10 -10.23 -27.04
CA GLU A 201 -13.03 -9.59 -27.99
C GLU A 201 -12.50 -9.71 -29.44
N ALA A 202 -11.19 -9.47 -29.63
CA ALA A 202 -10.51 -9.64 -30.92
C ALA A 202 -10.44 -11.09 -31.44
N MET A 203 -10.65 -12.07 -30.56
CA MET A 203 -10.78 -13.49 -30.93
C MET A 203 -12.23 -13.93 -31.19
N GLU A 204 -13.23 -13.22 -30.64
CA GLU A 204 -14.65 -13.47 -30.91
C GLU A 204 -15.15 -12.72 -32.16
N GLU A 205 -14.61 -11.53 -32.45
CA GLU A 205 -14.67 -10.94 -33.79
C GLU A 205 -13.86 -11.80 -34.80
N THR A 206 -14.16 -11.68 -36.09
CA THR A 206 -13.39 -12.39 -37.12
C THR A 206 -11.96 -11.86 -37.13
N VAL A 207 -11.01 -12.61 -36.57
CA VAL A 207 -9.56 -12.32 -36.44
C VAL A 207 -8.88 -11.69 -37.69
N THR A 208 -9.47 -11.84 -38.87
CA THR A 208 -9.03 -11.25 -40.15
C THR A 208 -9.63 -9.88 -40.50
N SER A 209 -10.45 -9.25 -39.65
CA SER A 209 -10.95 -7.87 -39.84
C SER A 209 -9.89 -6.84 -39.46
N GLU A 210 -10.04 -5.59 -39.91
CA GLU A 210 -9.16 -4.50 -39.47
C GLU A 210 -9.44 -4.13 -38.00
N GLU A 211 -10.70 -4.20 -37.58
CA GLU A 211 -11.16 -3.94 -36.22
C GLU A 211 -10.54 -4.88 -35.19
N ALA A 212 -10.41 -6.17 -35.50
CA ALA A 212 -9.73 -7.13 -34.62
C ALA A 212 -8.22 -6.83 -34.50
N GLN A 213 -7.58 -6.32 -35.57
CA GLN A 213 -6.17 -5.93 -35.53
C GLN A 213 -5.94 -4.65 -34.72
N ASP A 214 -6.86 -3.68 -34.80
CA ASP A 214 -6.86 -2.50 -33.90
C ASP A 214 -6.95 -2.94 -32.43
N LEU A 215 -7.86 -3.88 -32.09
CA LEU A 215 -7.97 -4.44 -30.73
C LEU A 215 -6.71 -5.18 -30.27
N PHE A 216 -6.11 -6.04 -31.11
CA PHE A 216 -4.87 -6.74 -30.77
C PHE A 216 -3.71 -5.77 -30.51
N ALA A 217 -3.64 -4.63 -31.24
CA ALA A 217 -2.64 -3.60 -31.02
C ALA A 217 -2.83 -2.91 -29.65
N ILE A 218 -4.06 -2.57 -29.26
CA ILE A 218 -4.35 -1.95 -27.95
C ILE A 218 -4.07 -2.96 -26.82
N ALA A 219 -4.44 -4.23 -26.98
CA ALA A 219 -4.12 -5.28 -26.02
C ALA A 219 -2.60 -5.44 -25.82
N ALA A 220 -1.83 -5.38 -26.91
CA ALA A 220 -0.37 -5.45 -26.86
C ALA A 220 0.25 -4.25 -26.11
N ASP A 221 -0.18 -3.01 -26.38
CA ASP A 221 0.28 -1.83 -25.62
C ASP A 221 -0.06 -1.96 -24.13
N LYS A 222 -1.24 -2.45 -23.76
CA LYS A 222 -1.62 -2.60 -22.35
C LYS A 222 -0.81 -3.68 -21.61
N PHE A 223 -0.39 -4.75 -22.28
CA PHE A 223 0.56 -5.70 -21.71
C PHE A 223 2.00 -5.15 -21.65
N GLN A 224 2.41 -4.31 -22.60
CA GLN A 224 3.71 -3.63 -22.61
C GLN A 224 3.81 -2.57 -21.50
N GLU A 225 2.74 -1.82 -21.28
CA GLU A 225 2.54 -0.87 -20.18
C GLU A 225 2.56 -1.56 -18.81
N LEU A 226 1.81 -2.66 -18.64
CA LEU A 226 1.86 -3.50 -17.44
C LEU A 226 3.27 -4.03 -17.15
N THR A 227 4.02 -4.39 -18.20
CA THR A 227 5.41 -4.86 -18.07
C THR A 227 6.35 -3.74 -17.61
N ALA A 228 6.18 -2.53 -18.14
CA ALA A 228 6.94 -1.35 -17.70
C ALA A 228 6.62 -0.98 -16.24
N LEU A 229 5.34 -0.98 -15.85
CA LEU A 229 4.88 -0.71 -14.49
C LEU A 229 5.43 -1.73 -13.48
N ALA A 230 5.36 -3.03 -13.80
CA ALA A 230 5.90 -4.09 -12.94
C ALA A 230 7.43 -4.00 -12.75
N LEU A 231 8.18 -3.53 -13.76
CA LEU A 231 9.60 -3.24 -13.64
C LEU A 231 9.86 -2.00 -12.77
N PHE A 232 9.10 -0.94 -12.96
CA PHE A 232 9.15 0.28 -12.13
C PHE A 232 8.88 -0.01 -10.65
N ASP A 233 7.85 -0.79 -10.32
CA ASP A 233 7.56 -1.16 -8.93
C ASP A 233 8.61 -2.08 -8.31
N TRP A 234 9.24 -2.95 -9.09
CA TRP A 234 10.42 -3.69 -8.63
C TRP A 234 11.60 -2.72 -8.35
N GLY A 235 11.75 -1.65 -9.13
CA GLY A 235 12.64 -0.52 -8.80
C GLY A 235 12.28 0.13 -7.45
N ASN A 236 11.01 0.42 -7.22
CA ASN A 236 10.50 1.03 -5.98
C ASN A 236 10.75 0.14 -4.74
N VAL A 237 10.69 -1.19 -4.88
CA VAL A 237 11.09 -2.15 -3.84
C VAL A 237 12.59 -2.02 -3.53
N HIS A 238 13.45 -1.82 -4.53
CA HIS A 238 14.89 -1.61 -4.32
C HIS A 238 15.20 -0.25 -3.68
N ILE A 239 14.52 0.83 -4.05
CA ILE A 239 14.60 2.13 -3.33
C ILE A 239 14.19 1.96 -1.86
N SER A 240 13.10 1.26 -1.59
CA SER A 240 12.62 0.99 -0.23
C SER A 240 13.63 0.18 0.60
N ARG A 241 14.39 -0.73 -0.04
CA ARG A 241 15.47 -1.51 0.57
C ARG A 241 16.76 -0.70 0.79
N ALA A 242 17.03 0.31 -0.04
CA ALA A 242 18.13 1.26 0.14
C ALA A 242 17.87 2.21 1.32
N ARG A 243 16.62 2.69 1.45
CA ARG A 243 16.15 3.57 2.54
C ARG A 243 15.97 2.86 3.91
N LYS A 244 16.44 1.62 4.08
CA LYS A 244 16.36 0.87 5.35
C LYS A 244 17.10 1.62 6.46
N ARG A 245 16.43 1.88 7.59
CA ARG A 245 17.07 2.48 8.77
C ARG A 245 18.13 1.57 9.39
N VAL A 246 19.26 2.16 9.73
CA VAL A 246 20.33 1.55 10.53
C VAL A 246 20.05 1.88 12.00
N TYR A 247 20.20 0.89 12.87
CA TYR A 247 20.08 1.06 14.32
C TYR A 247 21.41 0.66 14.96
N PHE A 248 21.87 1.48 15.90
CA PHE A 248 23.04 1.23 16.74
C PHE A 248 22.57 0.89 18.14
N THR A 249 23.32 0.08 18.89
CA THR A 249 23.09 -0.13 20.33
C THR A 249 24.02 0.80 21.12
N ASP A 250 23.54 1.34 22.25
CA ASP A 250 24.26 2.38 23.00
C ASP A 250 25.63 1.94 23.53
N ASP A 251 25.86 0.63 23.69
CA ASP A 251 27.13 0.03 24.10
C ASP A 251 28.15 -0.17 22.95
N SER A 252 27.83 0.27 21.72
CA SER A 252 28.67 0.03 20.54
C SER A 252 29.96 0.87 20.55
N SER A 253 31.10 0.26 20.21
CA SER A 253 32.36 1.00 20.04
C SER A 253 32.34 1.89 18.79
N ARG A 254 33.09 3.00 18.81
CA ARG A 254 33.19 3.93 17.66
C ARG A 254 33.60 3.22 16.36
N ASP A 255 34.54 2.29 16.44
CA ASP A 255 35.04 1.57 15.28
C ASP A 255 33.99 0.59 14.73
N SER A 256 33.25 -0.09 15.60
CA SER A 256 32.10 -0.94 15.22
C SER A 256 30.97 -0.12 14.57
N ILE A 257 30.72 1.10 15.06
CA ILE A 257 29.75 2.02 14.46
C ILE A 257 30.20 2.44 13.06
N LEU A 258 31.47 2.79 12.87
CA LEU A 258 32.03 3.16 11.56
C LEU A 258 32.00 2.00 10.55
N GLU A 259 32.31 0.77 10.98
CA GLU A 259 32.18 -0.42 10.14
C GLU A 259 30.71 -0.69 9.76
N GLN A 260 29.77 -0.58 10.71
CA GLN A 260 28.34 -0.72 10.44
C GLN A 260 27.81 0.35 9.48
N ILE A 261 28.26 1.62 9.62
CA ILE A 261 27.93 2.71 8.69
C ILE A 261 28.44 2.39 7.28
N LYS A 262 29.69 1.93 7.15
CA LYS A 262 30.26 1.52 5.85
C LYS A 262 29.48 0.37 5.22
N CYS A 263 29.20 -0.70 5.96
CA CYS A 263 28.42 -1.84 5.45
C CYS A 263 27.00 -1.43 5.02
N SER A 264 26.40 -0.46 5.71
CA SER A 264 25.08 0.09 5.37
C SER A 264 25.12 0.98 4.12
N TYR A 265 26.17 1.79 3.97
CA TYR A 265 26.45 2.58 2.77
C TYR A 265 26.67 1.67 1.54
N ASP A 266 27.54 0.67 1.66
CA ASP A 266 27.83 -0.32 0.61
C ASP A 266 26.60 -1.17 0.24
N TRP A 267 25.64 -1.33 1.16
CA TRP A 267 24.35 -1.96 0.90
C TRP A 267 23.42 -1.04 0.12
N ALA A 268 23.19 0.18 0.61
CA ALA A 268 22.29 1.14 -0.02
C ALA A 268 22.74 1.50 -1.45
N GLN A 269 24.04 1.68 -1.67
CA GLN A 269 24.62 1.85 -3.01
C GLN A 269 24.22 0.71 -3.97
N LYS A 270 24.32 -0.56 -3.54
CA LYS A 270 23.96 -1.73 -4.36
C LYS A 270 22.46 -1.81 -4.64
N GLU A 271 21.62 -1.42 -3.70
CA GLU A 271 20.17 -1.40 -3.90
C GLU A 271 19.73 -0.23 -4.80
N PHE A 272 20.33 0.96 -4.67
CA PHE A 272 20.13 2.07 -5.62
C PHE A 272 20.54 1.68 -7.05
N THR A 273 21.67 0.99 -7.25
CA THR A 273 22.08 0.50 -8.58
C THR A 273 21.07 -0.47 -9.19
N LYS A 274 20.46 -1.36 -8.39
CA LYS A 274 19.39 -2.26 -8.86
C LYS A 274 18.12 -1.50 -9.22
N ALA A 275 17.75 -0.48 -8.44
CA ALA A 275 16.59 0.35 -8.76
C ALA A 275 16.76 1.05 -10.12
N GLY A 276 17.92 1.68 -10.35
CA GLY A 276 18.25 2.28 -11.65
C GLY A 276 18.14 1.29 -12.82
N GLN A 277 18.70 0.09 -12.68
CA GLN A 277 18.59 -0.97 -13.70
C GLN A 277 17.14 -1.36 -14.00
N ARG A 278 16.28 -1.45 -12.98
CA ARG A 278 14.84 -1.74 -13.16
C ARG A 278 14.10 -0.59 -13.86
N TYR A 279 14.38 0.66 -13.53
CA TYR A 279 13.78 1.82 -14.21
C TYR A 279 14.26 1.93 -15.67
N GLU A 280 15.54 1.69 -15.96
CA GLU A 280 16.01 1.59 -17.35
C GLU A 280 15.34 0.46 -18.13
N GLU A 281 15.08 -0.68 -17.49
CA GLU A 281 14.35 -1.80 -18.11
C GLU A 281 12.88 -1.43 -18.37
N ALA A 282 12.23 -0.69 -17.47
CA ALA A 282 10.90 -0.14 -17.70
C ALA A 282 10.89 0.80 -18.94
N LEU A 283 11.86 1.70 -19.07
CA LEU A 283 12.00 2.60 -20.22
C LEU A 283 12.34 1.88 -21.53
N LYS A 284 13.01 0.72 -21.47
CA LYS A 284 13.23 -0.17 -22.64
C LYS A 284 11.93 -0.87 -23.07
N MET A 285 10.93 -0.99 -22.18
CA MET A 285 9.60 -1.52 -22.51
C MET A 285 8.63 -0.43 -22.97
N LYS A 286 8.55 0.71 -22.27
CA LYS A 286 7.73 1.87 -22.66
C LYS A 286 8.55 3.15 -22.51
N SER A 287 9.00 3.71 -23.64
CA SER A 287 9.90 4.87 -23.65
C SER A 287 9.23 6.19 -23.26
N ASN A 288 7.90 6.28 -23.41
CA ASN A 288 7.07 7.41 -22.98
C ASN A 288 6.47 7.18 -21.58
N PHE A 289 7.29 6.79 -20.61
CA PHE A 289 6.89 6.50 -19.23
C PHE A 289 7.62 7.46 -18.28
N TYR A 290 6.99 8.61 -17.99
CA TYR A 290 7.66 9.74 -17.32
C TYR A 290 8.05 9.42 -15.87
N GLU A 291 7.24 8.61 -15.18
CA GLU A 291 7.45 8.17 -13.81
C GLU A 291 8.78 7.42 -13.66
N ALA A 292 9.15 6.58 -14.64
CA ALA A 292 10.43 5.87 -14.63
C ALA A 292 11.62 6.80 -14.91
N VAL A 293 11.44 7.92 -15.64
CA VAL A 293 12.48 8.94 -15.82
C VAL A 293 12.65 9.75 -14.54
N VAL A 294 11.56 10.23 -13.93
CA VAL A 294 11.58 10.96 -12.66
C VAL A 294 12.17 10.07 -11.54
N ALA A 295 11.85 8.78 -11.52
CA ALA A 295 12.40 7.83 -10.55
C ALA A 295 13.90 7.51 -10.77
N LEU A 296 14.41 7.54 -12.01
CA LEU A 296 15.85 7.56 -12.25
C LEU A 296 16.50 8.81 -11.67
N GLY A 297 15.88 9.98 -11.86
CA GLY A 297 16.34 11.24 -11.25
C GLY A 297 16.39 11.16 -9.72
N GLN A 298 15.28 10.74 -9.10
CA GLN A 298 15.16 10.48 -7.65
C GLN A 298 16.25 9.53 -7.15
N GLN A 299 16.47 8.40 -7.84
CA GLN A 299 17.48 7.41 -7.50
C GLN A 299 18.90 7.99 -7.56
N GLN A 300 19.22 8.74 -8.61
CA GLN A 300 20.54 9.33 -8.83
C GLN A 300 20.83 10.44 -7.81
N PHE A 301 19.84 11.29 -7.52
CA PHE A 301 19.86 12.28 -6.44
C PHE A 301 20.11 11.63 -5.07
N GLU A 302 19.34 10.62 -4.68
CA GLU A 302 19.54 9.95 -3.38
C GLU A 302 20.89 9.23 -3.30
N ARG A 303 21.39 8.69 -4.41
CA ARG A 303 22.73 8.09 -4.49
C ARG A 303 23.83 9.15 -4.34
N ALA A 304 23.66 10.32 -4.95
CA ALA A 304 24.57 11.47 -4.80
C ALA A 304 24.58 11.96 -3.34
N LYS A 305 23.40 12.24 -2.80
CA LYS A 305 23.20 12.70 -1.42
C LYS A 305 23.77 11.70 -0.40
N LEU A 306 23.51 10.40 -0.55
CA LEU A 306 24.11 9.38 0.32
C LEU A 306 25.64 9.40 0.27
N SER A 307 26.24 9.55 -0.92
CA SER A 307 27.69 9.62 -1.11
C SER A 307 28.31 10.85 -0.43
N TRP A 308 27.65 11.99 -0.55
CA TRP A 308 28.02 13.23 0.13
C TRP A 308 27.93 13.12 1.66
N TYR A 309 26.78 12.66 2.18
CA TYR A 309 26.57 12.51 3.62
C TYR A 309 27.48 11.44 4.25
N TYR A 310 27.87 10.41 3.50
CA TYR A 310 28.88 9.43 3.94
C TYR A 310 30.28 10.06 4.04
N ALA A 311 30.69 10.89 3.07
CA ALA A 311 32.00 11.54 3.08
C ALA A 311 32.17 12.51 4.27
N ILE A 312 31.20 13.41 4.49
CA ILE A 312 31.23 14.33 5.65
C ILE A 312 31.06 13.58 6.98
N GLY A 313 30.26 12.51 7.01
CA GLY A 313 30.00 11.71 8.21
C GLY A 313 31.18 10.82 8.63
N THR A 314 32.06 10.46 7.70
CA THR A 314 33.31 9.72 7.98
C THR A 314 34.52 10.63 8.19
N GLY A 315 34.39 11.95 7.96
CA GLY A 315 35.45 12.94 8.18
C GLY A 315 36.56 12.88 7.14
N VAL A 316 36.22 12.58 5.88
CA VAL A 316 37.17 12.63 4.76
C VAL A 316 37.59 14.08 4.52
N ASP A 317 38.87 14.31 4.18
CA ASP A 317 39.34 15.60 3.69
C ASP A 317 38.61 15.98 2.40
N LEU A 318 37.92 17.13 2.41
CA LEU A 318 37.12 17.60 1.28
C LEU A 318 37.96 18.19 0.14
N GLU A 319 39.20 18.63 0.40
CA GLU A 319 40.08 19.15 -0.66
C GLU A 319 40.59 18.02 -1.58
N SER A 320 40.76 16.80 -1.05
CA SER A 320 41.17 15.61 -1.81
C SER A 320 40.05 14.60 -2.10
N TRP A 321 38.83 14.83 -1.62
CA TRP A 321 37.69 13.92 -1.86
C TRP A 321 37.26 13.94 -3.35
N PRO A 322 37.13 12.77 -4.02
CA PRO A 322 36.75 12.70 -5.43
C PRO A 322 35.25 12.95 -5.67
N SER A 323 34.82 14.20 -5.52
CA SER A 323 33.44 14.68 -5.71
C SER A 323 32.87 14.46 -7.12
N GLY A 324 33.70 14.15 -8.12
CA GLY A 324 33.32 14.04 -9.53
C GLY A 324 32.20 13.03 -9.82
N GLU A 325 32.18 11.85 -9.18
CA GLU A 325 31.06 10.90 -9.37
C GLU A 325 29.75 11.47 -8.80
N VAL A 326 29.82 12.19 -7.67
CA VAL A 326 28.66 12.79 -7.02
C VAL A 326 28.10 13.96 -7.84
N LEU A 327 28.97 14.79 -8.41
CA LEU A 327 28.59 15.86 -9.35
C LEU A 327 27.97 15.30 -10.64
N MET A 328 28.49 14.20 -11.20
CA MET A 328 27.86 13.53 -12.34
C MET A 328 26.49 12.94 -12.00
N LEU A 329 26.30 12.39 -10.79
CA LEU A 329 25.00 11.89 -10.33
C LEU A 329 23.99 13.02 -10.17
N TYR A 330 24.39 14.20 -9.67
CA TYR A 330 23.52 15.38 -9.63
C TYR A 330 23.15 15.87 -11.03
N ASN A 331 24.11 16.00 -11.96
CA ASN A 331 23.82 16.39 -13.34
C ASN A 331 22.87 15.40 -14.03
N SER A 332 23.12 14.09 -13.92
CA SER A 332 22.24 13.07 -14.51
C SER A 332 20.85 13.10 -13.87
N ALA A 333 20.76 13.37 -12.57
CA ALA A 333 19.48 13.48 -11.89
C ALA A 333 18.67 14.68 -12.42
N GLU A 334 19.33 15.81 -12.63
CA GLU A 334 18.77 17.05 -13.19
C GLU A 334 18.29 16.87 -14.64
N GLU A 335 19.11 16.28 -15.51
CA GLU A 335 18.73 15.89 -16.87
C GLU A 335 17.51 14.95 -16.90
N ASN A 336 17.34 14.10 -15.88
CA ASN A 336 16.16 13.22 -15.75
C ASN A 336 14.93 13.96 -15.16
N MET A 337 15.09 15.00 -14.32
CA MET A 337 13.94 15.83 -13.91
C MET A 337 13.40 16.64 -15.09
N GLU A 338 14.28 17.28 -15.86
CA GLU A 338 13.91 18.08 -17.04
C GLU A 338 13.21 17.22 -18.11
N ARG A 339 13.80 16.07 -18.45
CA ARG A 339 13.17 15.12 -19.37
C ARG A 339 11.88 14.52 -18.81
N GLY A 340 11.82 14.29 -17.50
CA GLY A 340 10.64 13.77 -16.81
C GLY A 340 9.45 14.71 -16.86
N ILE A 341 9.66 16.02 -16.61
CA ILE A 341 8.58 17.00 -16.70
C ILE A 341 8.14 17.24 -18.15
N GLN A 342 9.07 17.36 -19.11
CA GLN A 342 8.69 17.54 -20.53
C GLN A 342 7.85 16.35 -21.03
N MET A 343 8.26 15.12 -20.72
CA MET A 343 7.50 13.93 -21.11
C MET A 343 6.12 13.85 -20.44
N TRP A 344 5.95 14.43 -19.25
CA TRP A 344 4.65 14.53 -18.59
C TRP A 344 3.77 15.63 -19.22
N GLU A 345 4.34 16.81 -19.51
CA GLU A 345 3.64 17.91 -20.19
C GLU A 345 3.20 17.52 -21.61
N ASP A 346 4.04 16.81 -22.37
CA ASP A 346 3.71 16.25 -23.69
C ASP A 346 2.53 15.25 -23.64
N LEU A 347 2.45 14.44 -22.58
CA LEU A 347 1.37 13.46 -22.37
C LEU A 347 0.06 14.13 -21.93
N GLU A 348 0.14 15.18 -21.11
CA GLU A 348 -1.02 15.94 -20.65
C GLU A 348 -1.62 16.79 -21.78
N GLU A 349 -0.80 17.43 -22.63
CA GLU A 349 -1.30 18.10 -23.85
C GLU A 349 -2.00 17.08 -24.78
N GLN A 350 -1.42 15.89 -24.94
CA GLN A 350 -2.07 14.81 -25.71
C GLN A 350 -3.40 14.38 -25.10
N ARG A 351 -3.52 14.27 -23.77
CA ARG A 351 -4.77 13.95 -23.07
C ARG A 351 -5.83 15.02 -23.31
N LEU A 352 -5.49 16.29 -23.12
CA LEU A 352 -6.38 17.44 -23.32
C LEU A 352 -6.81 17.58 -24.80
N SER A 353 -5.93 17.26 -25.75
CA SER A 353 -6.28 17.25 -27.18
C SER A 353 -7.30 16.18 -27.55
N GLN A 354 -7.24 15.00 -26.90
CA GLN A 354 -8.14 13.88 -27.16
C GLN A 354 -9.55 14.12 -26.62
N LEU A 355 -9.69 14.82 -25.49
CA LEU A 355 -11.00 15.31 -24.99
C LEU A 355 -11.76 16.18 -26.00
N SER A 356 -11.08 16.70 -27.03
CA SER A 356 -11.66 17.58 -28.05
C SER A 356 -12.14 16.85 -29.32
N GLN A 357 -11.80 15.58 -29.54
CA GLN A 357 -12.20 14.83 -30.74
C GLN A 357 -12.41 13.33 -30.44
N PRO A 358 -13.60 12.74 -30.73
CA PRO A 358 -13.84 11.32 -30.49
C PRO A 358 -12.92 10.46 -31.35
N ASN A 359 -12.07 9.68 -30.70
CA ASN A 359 -11.03 8.87 -31.31
C ASN A 359 -11.65 7.64 -32.02
N ARG A 360 -10.99 7.13 -33.08
CA ARG A 360 -11.39 5.87 -33.75
C ARG A 360 -11.54 4.73 -32.74
N ILE A 361 -10.69 4.73 -31.71
CA ILE A 361 -10.67 3.74 -30.63
C ILE A 361 -11.90 3.85 -29.72
N GLU A 362 -12.30 5.05 -29.27
CA GLU A 362 -13.52 5.23 -28.46
C GLU A 362 -14.77 4.79 -29.23
N ILE A 363 -14.86 5.17 -30.51
CA ILE A 363 -15.96 4.78 -31.40
C ILE A 363 -16.00 3.24 -31.60
N LEU A 364 -14.85 2.56 -31.52
CA LEU A 364 -14.73 1.11 -31.63
C LEU A 364 -15.14 0.41 -30.32
N LEU A 365 -14.64 0.89 -29.17
CA LEU A 365 -15.05 0.45 -27.84
C LEU A 365 -16.58 0.60 -27.64
N GLN A 366 -17.15 1.72 -28.06
CA GLN A 366 -18.58 2.00 -27.95
C GLN A 366 -19.45 1.08 -28.83
N LYS A 367 -18.99 0.71 -30.03
CA LYS A 367 -19.67 -0.32 -30.85
C LYS A 367 -19.73 -1.67 -30.13
N MET A 368 -18.68 -2.01 -29.39
CA MET A 368 -18.52 -3.26 -28.64
C MET A 368 -19.11 -3.20 -27.22
N LYS A 369 -19.63 -2.05 -26.78
CA LYS A 369 -20.13 -1.79 -25.40
C LYS A 369 -19.03 -1.95 -24.35
N LEU A 370 -17.79 -1.64 -24.74
CA LEU A 370 -16.61 -1.57 -23.90
C LEU A 370 -16.36 -0.15 -23.38
N ASP A 371 -17.36 0.74 -23.43
CA ASP A 371 -17.28 2.12 -22.91
C ASP A 371 -16.74 2.13 -21.47
N ASN A 372 -17.39 1.35 -20.58
CA ASN A 372 -17.02 1.23 -19.16
C ASN A 372 -15.77 0.35 -18.89
N LEU A 373 -14.91 0.12 -19.89
CA LEU A 373 -13.69 -0.69 -19.73
C LEU A 373 -12.58 0.09 -19.01
N PHE A 374 -12.60 1.42 -19.13
CA PHE A 374 -11.71 2.32 -18.41
C PHE A 374 -12.48 2.98 -17.25
N LYS A 375 -11.78 3.30 -16.17
CA LYS A 375 -12.34 3.96 -14.98
C LYS A 375 -12.43 5.46 -15.29
N ASP A 376 -13.59 5.95 -15.72
CA ASP A 376 -13.79 7.37 -16.05
C ASP A 376 -13.52 8.26 -14.83
N ILE A 377 -12.41 8.99 -14.87
CA ILE A 377 -12.06 10.06 -13.93
C ILE A 377 -12.73 11.35 -14.44
N SER A 378 -13.35 12.13 -13.56
CA SER A 378 -13.96 13.40 -13.98
C SER A 378 -12.91 14.42 -14.43
N VAL A 379 -13.32 15.41 -15.23
CA VAL A 379 -12.40 16.45 -15.74
C VAL A 379 -11.73 17.19 -14.58
N ASP A 380 -12.51 17.57 -13.58
CA ASP A 380 -12.06 18.27 -12.37
C ASP A 380 -11.03 17.43 -11.57
N GLU A 381 -11.30 16.14 -11.33
CA GLU A 381 -10.37 15.22 -10.66
C GLU A 381 -9.08 15.01 -11.48
N ALA A 382 -9.17 14.99 -12.81
CA ALA A 382 -8.00 14.85 -13.67
C ALA A 382 -7.15 16.13 -13.73
N GLU A 383 -7.77 17.32 -13.68
CA GLU A 383 -7.05 18.60 -13.56
C GLU A 383 -6.37 18.75 -12.19
N GLU A 384 -7.00 18.28 -11.11
CA GLU A 384 -6.38 18.19 -9.78
C GLU A 384 -5.19 17.21 -9.78
N GLN A 385 -5.35 16.00 -10.35
CA GLN A 385 -4.26 15.04 -10.49
C GLN A 385 -3.09 15.60 -11.31
N ALA A 386 -3.36 16.21 -12.46
CA ALA A 386 -2.35 16.83 -13.30
C ALA A 386 -1.57 17.93 -12.54
N THR A 387 -2.29 18.82 -11.85
CA THR A 387 -1.70 19.88 -11.01
C THR A 387 -0.83 19.30 -9.89
N ASN A 388 -1.31 18.24 -9.23
CA ASN A 388 -0.62 17.58 -8.12
C ASN A 388 0.67 16.87 -8.58
N ILE A 389 0.62 16.13 -9.69
CA ILE A 389 1.81 15.47 -10.30
C ILE A 389 2.85 16.53 -10.68
N ARG A 390 2.44 17.60 -11.37
CA ARG A 390 3.31 18.71 -11.76
C ARG A 390 4.02 19.31 -10.54
N SER A 391 3.27 19.65 -9.48
CA SER A 391 3.83 20.19 -8.24
C SER A 391 4.77 19.20 -7.55
N GLN A 392 4.48 17.89 -7.51
CA GLN A 392 5.37 16.89 -6.91
C GLN A 392 6.73 16.82 -7.62
N ILE A 393 6.75 16.83 -8.96
CA ILE A 393 7.99 16.82 -9.75
C ILE A 393 8.81 18.09 -9.47
N TYR A 394 8.16 19.26 -9.42
CA TYR A 394 8.84 20.52 -9.12
C TYR A 394 9.36 20.62 -7.67
N VAL A 395 8.65 20.11 -6.65
CA VAL A 395 9.16 20.00 -5.27
C VAL A 395 10.41 19.12 -5.22
N LEU A 396 10.40 17.98 -5.93
CA LEU A 396 11.53 17.06 -5.98
C LEU A 396 12.75 17.70 -6.66
N TRP A 397 12.57 18.36 -7.80
CA TRP A 397 13.63 19.06 -8.51
C TRP A 397 14.25 20.17 -7.64
N GLY A 398 13.42 21.02 -7.01
CA GLY A 398 13.89 22.05 -6.07
C GLY A 398 14.65 21.46 -4.88
N THR A 399 14.17 20.34 -4.32
CA THR A 399 14.83 19.65 -3.19
C THR A 399 16.21 19.12 -3.58
N MET A 400 16.33 18.52 -4.77
CA MET A 400 17.60 18.03 -5.29
C MET A 400 18.61 19.17 -5.50
N LEU A 401 18.18 20.30 -6.05
CA LEU A 401 19.03 21.48 -6.28
C LEU A 401 19.42 22.19 -4.97
N TYR A 402 18.53 22.27 -4.00
CA TYR A 402 18.87 22.79 -2.67
C TYR A 402 19.94 21.94 -1.97
N GLU A 403 19.85 20.61 -2.07
CA GLU A 403 20.87 19.70 -1.52
C GLU A 403 22.20 19.76 -2.30
N ARG A 404 22.13 19.97 -3.62
CA ARG A 404 23.28 20.21 -4.49
C ARG A 404 24.02 21.49 -4.10
N SER A 405 23.32 22.62 -3.95
CA SER A 405 23.93 23.90 -3.52
C SER A 405 24.56 23.82 -2.11
N VAL A 406 23.95 23.09 -1.17
CA VAL A 406 24.55 22.81 0.15
C VAL A 406 25.86 22.03 0.06
N MET A 407 25.98 21.10 -0.89
CA MET A 407 27.24 20.39 -1.19
C MET A 407 28.24 21.34 -1.86
N GLU A 408 27.85 22.00 -2.94
CA GLU A 408 28.72 22.86 -3.75
C GLU A 408 29.31 24.02 -2.92
N PHE A 409 28.51 24.65 -2.04
CA PHE A 409 29.00 25.65 -1.08
C PHE A 409 30.10 25.10 -0.16
N LYS A 410 29.88 23.91 0.41
CA LYS A 410 30.83 23.26 1.34
C LYS A 410 32.09 22.73 0.64
N LEU A 411 32.04 22.53 -0.67
CA LEU A 411 33.20 22.25 -1.53
C LEU A 411 33.86 23.52 -2.09
N GLY A 412 33.35 24.72 -1.77
CA GLY A 412 33.86 26.00 -2.28
C GLY A 412 33.62 26.23 -3.78
N LEU A 413 32.70 25.48 -4.40
CA LEU A 413 32.40 25.56 -5.83
C LEU A 413 31.50 26.78 -6.12
N PRO A 414 31.91 27.72 -7.00
CA PRO A 414 31.26 29.03 -7.12
C PRO A 414 29.90 29.03 -7.84
N VAL A 415 29.36 27.86 -8.19
CA VAL A 415 28.06 27.67 -8.84
C VAL A 415 26.90 27.45 -7.85
N TRP A 416 27.21 27.35 -6.55
CA TRP A 416 26.19 27.04 -5.53
C TRP A 416 25.07 28.08 -5.45
N GLN A 417 25.34 29.35 -5.77
CA GLN A 417 24.32 30.41 -5.84
C GLN A 417 23.32 30.15 -6.97
N GLU A 418 23.81 29.91 -8.18
CA GLU A 418 22.99 29.61 -9.37
C GLU A 418 22.11 28.37 -9.11
N CYS A 419 22.71 27.34 -8.49
CA CYS A 419 21.99 26.13 -8.09
C CYS A 419 20.91 26.38 -7.03
N LEU A 420 21.13 27.30 -6.08
CA LEU A 420 20.14 27.69 -5.06
C LEU A 420 19.03 28.57 -5.64
N GLU A 421 19.36 29.45 -6.59
CA GLU A 421 18.41 30.32 -7.29
C GLU A 421 17.45 29.47 -8.14
N VAL A 422 17.95 28.53 -8.96
CA VAL A 422 17.10 27.60 -9.72
C VAL A 422 16.31 26.66 -8.80
N ALA A 423 16.84 26.29 -7.62
CA ALA A 423 16.07 25.54 -6.62
C ALA A 423 14.81 26.31 -6.19
N VAL A 424 14.96 27.63 -5.91
CA VAL A 424 13.85 28.51 -5.54
C VAL A 424 12.82 28.61 -6.67
N GLU A 425 13.25 28.80 -7.92
CA GLU A 425 12.35 28.81 -9.08
C GLU A 425 11.50 27.52 -9.16
N LYS A 426 12.09 26.35 -8.90
CA LYS A 426 11.33 25.09 -8.91
C LYS A 426 10.34 25.00 -7.75
N PHE A 427 10.66 25.52 -6.57
CA PHE A 427 9.70 25.61 -5.46
C PHE A 427 8.55 26.59 -5.75
N GLU A 428 8.80 27.71 -6.43
CA GLU A 428 7.76 28.63 -6.89
C GLU A 428 6.85 27.97 -7.93
N LEU A 429 7.41 27.26 -8.92
CA LEU A 429 6.65 26.48 -9.92
C LEU A 429 5.81 25.35 -9.30
N ALA A 430 6.24 24.81 -8.17
CA ALA A 430 5.47 23.85 -7.37
C ALA A 430 4.31 24.47 -6.57
N GLY A 431 4.30 25.79 -6.37
CA GLY A 431 3.32 26.49 -5.54
C GLY A 431 3.68 26.55 -4.05
N ALA A 432 4.97 26.44 -3.68
CA ALA A 432 5.41 26.68 -2.30
C ALA A 432 5.19 28.14 -1.89
N SER A 433 4.97 28.41 -0.60
CA SER A 433 4.73 29.78 -0.14
C SER A 433 6.03 30.60 -0.05
N GLU A 434 5.95 31.91 -0.30
CA GLU A 434 7.05 32.86 -0.08
C GLU A 434 7.66 32.74 1.33
N THR A 435 6.86 32.37 2.33
CA THR A 435 7.31 32.19 3.71
C THR A 435 8.16 30.93 3.89
N ASP A 436 7.75 29.81 3.29
CA ASP A 436 8.50 28.56 3.33
C ASP A 436 9.81 28.68 2.53
N ILE A 437 9.75 29.33 1.36
CA ILE A 437 10.91 29.66 0.53
C ILE A 437 11.90 30.55 1.31
N ALA A 438 11.41 31.63 1.95
CA ALA A 438 12.27 32.50 2.76
C ALA A 438 12.90 31.79 3.97
N VAL A 439 12.18 30.85 4.59
CA VAL A 439 12.72 30.00 5.68
C VAL A 439 13.77 29.03 5.13
N MET A 440 13.54 28.41 3.97
CA MET A 440 14.51 27.53 3.30
C MET A 440 15.79 28.28 2.95
N ILE A 441 15.69 29.41 2.23
CA ILE A 441 16.84 30.26 1.86
C ILE A 441 17.62 30.66 3.11
N LYS A 442 16.92 31.09 4.18
CA LYS A 442 17.54 31.47 5.46
C LYS A 442 18.31 30.31 6.11
N ASN A 443 17.78 29.10 6.05
CA ASN A 443 18.41 27.89 6.61
C ASN A 443 19.57 27.35 5.74
N HIS A 444 19.82 27.90 4.55
CA HIS A 444 20.95 27.50 3.72
C HIS A 444 22.28 27.79 4.44
N CYS A 445 23.22 26.83 4.35
CA CYS A 445 24.42 26.83 5.18
C CYS A 445 25.37 28.02 4.93
N SER A 446 25.27 28.69 3.78
CA SER A 446 25.96 29.94 3.45
C SER A 446 25.70 31.10 4.42
N ASN A 447 24.56 31.09 5.12
CA ASN A 447 24.17 32.19 6.00
C ASN A 447 24.75 32.04 7.42
N HIS A 448 25.21 30.84 7.77
CA HIS A 448 25.68 30.52 9.12
C HIS A 448 27.19 30.71 9.28
N THR A 449 27.97 30.70 8.18
CA THR A 449 29.44 30.88 8.20
C THR A 449 29.93 32.26 8.61
N GLY A 450 29.03 33.18 8.96
CA GLY A 450 29.36 34.51 9.50
C GLY A 450 29.56 34.59 11.02
N PHE A 451 29.24 33.54 11.79
CA PHE A 451 29.21 33.62 13.27
C PHE A 451 30.28 32.81 14.02
N ASP A 452 30.76 31.68 13.52
CA ASP A 452 31.74 30.82 14.22
C ASP A 452 33.20 31.31 14.10
N GLY A 453 33.39 32.62 14.02
CA GLY A 453 34.69 33.29 13.92
C GLY A 453 35.41 33.48 15.25
N ASN A 454 35.38 32.51 16.18
CA ASN A 454 36.11 32.64 17.46
C ASN A 454 36.47 31.28 18.13
N PRO A 455 37.72 30.79 18.03
CA PRO A 455 38.15 29.60 18.75
C PRO A 455 38.48 29.91 20.22
N GLN A 456 37.64 29.46 21.15
CA GLN A 456 37.96 29.49 22.58
C GLN A 456 38.68 28.21 23.02
N THR A 457 40.00 28.35 23.16
CA THR A 457 40.97 27.61 23.99
C THR A 457 40.48 26.43 24.82
#